data_AF-G3LST8-F1
#
_entry.id   AF-G3LST8-F1
#
_cell.length_a   1.000
_cell.length_b   1.000
_cell.length_c   1.000
_cell.angle_alpha   90.00
_cell.angle_beta   90.00
_cell.angle_gamma   90.00
#
_symmetry.space_group_name_H-M   'P 1'
#
loop_
_entity.id
_entity.type
_entity.pdbx_description
1 polymer ?
#
loop_
_entity_poly.entity_id
_entity_poly.type
_entity_poly.pdbx_seq_one_letter_code
_entity_poly.pdbx_strand_id
1 'polypeptide(L)'
;MFRLSVLVLNLLLVSHEFSAGTAKIEIQPLPALCNGYCFSTLKPVMEYVAIHQDKWNTCTEILANETRKDQIQLNVQLDALKADVSNIKASQLSKDEKLDRMEQEQFAIHESLETINRYLTVNLDRTKLQLEAIKNTMDYKKAQMDGYFSAIIGIQCVQPGFEKIGDRYFYIEEDVELNWLDAQAKCRRMGGHLASIKTKQEFDAIVEKLDDSKSY
;
A
#
# COMPACT_ATOMS: atom_id res chain seq x y z
N MET A 1 8.71 -46.49 2.42
CA MET A 1 8.31 -47.21 3.66
C MET A 1 6.92 -47.85 3.53
N PHE A 2 6.68 -48.62 2.45
CA PHE A 2 5.41 -49.33 2.20
C PHE A 2 5.64 -50.80 1.80
N ARG A 3 6.83 -51.36 2.09
CA ARG A 3 7.19 -52.75 1.74
C ARG A 3 7.39 -53.70 2.92
N LEU A 4 7.31 -53.20 4.16
CA LEU A 4 7.26 -54.07 5.35
C LEU A 4 5.83 -54.52 5.71
N SER A 5 4.80 -53.81 5.25
CA SER A 5 3.40 -54.09 5.62
C SER A 5 2.78 -55.27 4.89
N VAL A 6 3.27 -55.62 3.68
CA VAL A 6 2.73 -56.75 2.90
C VAL A 6 3.37 -58.09 3.30
N LEU A 7 4.59 -58.08 3.82
CA LEU A 7 5.27 -59.28 4.32
C LEU A 7 4.70 -59.76 5.65
N VAL A 8 4.31 -58.84 6.54
CA VAL A 8 3.66 -59.20 7.82
C VAL A 8 2.23 -59.70 7.61
N LEU A 9 1.52 -59.18 6.60
CA LEU A 9 0.17 -59.63 6.27
C LEU A 9 0.14 -60.98 5.51
N ASN A 10 1.16 -61.29 4.69
CA ASN A 10 1.28 -62.60 4.05
C ASN A 10 1.85 -63.70 4.98
N LEU A 11 2.60 -63.34 6.03
CA LEU A 11 2.99 -64.31 7.06
C LEU A 11 1.82 -64.73 7.97
N LEU A 12 0.76 -63.92 8.04
CA LEU A 12 -0.43 -64.21 8.85
C LEU A 12 -1.57 -64.89 8.09
N LEU A 13 -1.50 -64.98 6.75
CA LEU A 13 -2.55 -65.60 5.91
C LEU A 13 -2.17 -66.97 5.32
N VAL A 14 -0.93 -67.44 5.48
CA VAL A 14 -0.47 -68.73 4.91
C VAL A 14 -0.33 -69.85 5.96
N SER A 15 -0.60 -69.60 7.24
CA SER A 15 -0.48 -70.61 8.31
C SER A 15 -1.71 -70.69 9.21
N HIS A 16 -2.89 -70.94 8.63
CA HIS A 16 -3.94 -71.65 9.37
C HIS A 16 -4.98 -72.27 8.40
N GLU A 17 -4.51 -73.12 7.48
CA GLU A 17 -5.32 -74.30 7.16
C GLU A 17 -5.39 -75.13 8.43
N PHE A 18 -6.54 -75.09 9.10
CA PHE A 18 -6.89 -75.98 10.20
C PHE A 18 -7.06 -77.39 9.61
N SER A 19 -5.93 -78.04 9.34
CA SER A 19 -5.83 -79.45 9.10
C SER A 19 -6.37 -80.17 10.34
N ALA A 20 -7.40 -80.98 10.13
CA ALA A 20 -7.87 -81.97 11.09
C ALA A 20 -6.79 -83.05 11.28
N GLY A 21 -5.69 -82.66 11.94
CA GLY A 21 -4.65 -83.53 12.44
C GLY A 21 -4.86 -83.69 13.93
N THR A 22 -5.26 -84.88 14.37
CA THR A 22 -5.32 -85.28 15.77
C THR A 22 -3.91 -85.28 16.37
N ALA A 23 -3.41 -84.11 16.75
CA ALA A 23 -2.25 -84.00 17.62
C ALA A 23 -2.73 -84.30 19.04
N LYS A 24 -2.57 -85.57 19.46
CA LYS A 24 -2.61 -85.96 20.86
C LYS A 24 -1.59 -85.10 21.61
N ILE A 25 -2.08 -84.10 22.33
CA ILE A 25 -1.30 -83.49 23.40
C ILE A 25 -1.22 -84.56 24.48
N GLU A 26 -0.11 -85.29 24.48
CA GLU A 26 0.25 -86.17 25.58
C GLU A 26 0.64 -85.28 26.76
N ILE A 27 -0.37 -84.91 27.54
CA ILE A 27 -0.19 -84.39 28.89
C ILE A 27 0.46 -85.54 29.63
N GLN A 28 1.78 -85.50 29.80
CA GLN A 28 2.45 -86.39 30.75
C GLN A 28 1.72 -86.24 32.08
N PRO A 29 1.12 -87.33 32.62
CA PRO A 29 0.42 -87.23 33.89
C PRO A 29 1.49 -86.90 34.91
N LEU A 30 1.40 -85.70 35.49
CA LEU A 30 2.04 -85.41 36.76
C LEU A 30 1.71 -86.60 37.66
N PRO A 31 2.70 -87.31 38.21
CA PRO A 31 2.50 -88.63 38.80
C PRO A 31 1.40 -88.54 39.85
N ALA A 32 0.60 -89.61 39.96
CA ALA A 32 -0.62 -89.77 40.76
C ALA A 32 -0.43 -89.60 42.29
N LEU A 33 0.20 -88.50 42.70
CA LEU A 33 0.39 -88.01 44.05
C LEU A 33 -0.66 -86.92 44.39
N CYS A 34 -1.58 -86.64 43.48
CA CYS A 34 -2.77 -85.84 43.74
C CYS A 34 -4.03 -86.72 43.78
N ASN A 35 -4.04 -87.69 44.68
CA ASN A 35 -5.26 -88.39 45.09
C ASN A 35 -5.65 -87.88 46.47
N GLY A 36 -6.94 -87.60 46.72
CA GLY A 36 -7.53 -87.30 48.04
C GLY A 36 -7.00 -86.05 48.75
N TYR A 37 -5.69 -85.96 48.99
CA TYR A 37 -4.96 -84.91 49.65
C TYR A 37 -4.99 -83.55 48.92
N CYS A 38 -4.77 -83.51 47.60
CA CYS A 38 -4.90 -82.24 46.84
C CYS A 38 -6.35 -81.74 46.87
N PHE A 39 -7.33 -82.65 46.77
CA PHE A 39 -8.74 -82.31 46.91
C PHE A 39 -9.06 -81.85 48.33
N SER A 40 -8.60 -82.52 49.39
CA SER A 40 -8.86 -82.11 50.78
C SER A 40 -8.15 -80.80 51.15
N THR A 41 -6.99 -80.54 50.56
CA THR A 41 -6.24 -79.28 50.72
C THR A 41 -6.90 -78.13 49.97
N LEU A 42 -7.41 -78.38 48.76
CA LEU A 42 -8.09 -77.36 47.94
C LEU A 42 -9.59 -77.22 48.25
N LYS A 43 -10.22 -78.19 48.90
CA LYS A 43 -11.66 -78.19 49.20
C LYS A 43 -12.12 -76.91 49.93
N PRO A 44 -11.42 -76.41 50.97
CA PRO A 44 -11.80 -75.15 51.61
C PRO A 44 -11.74 -73.96 50.64
N VAL A 45 -10.77 -73.95 49.73
CA VAL A 45 -10.63 -72.90 48.71
C VAL A 45 -11.74 -72.99 47.66
N MET A 46 -12.08 -74.20 47.21
CA MET A 46 -13.20 -74.43 46.27
C MET A 46 -14.55 -74.09 46.88
N GLU A 47 -14.78 -74.43 48.16
CA GLU A 47 -15.99 -74.05 48.90
C GLU A 47 -16.05 -72.54 49.13
N TYR A 48 -14.93 -71.89 49.44
CA TYR A 48 -14.85 -70.43 49.57
C TYR A 48 -15.19 -69.73 48.25
N VAL A 49 -14.64 -70.20 47.13
CA VAL A 49 -14.96 -69.73 45.77
C VAL A 49 -16.46 -69.89 45.48
N ALA A 50 -17.02 -71.08 45.75
CA ALA A 50 -18.43 -71.36 45.49
C ALA A 50 -19.37 -70.46 46.32
N ILE A 51 -19.06 -70.20 47.60
CA ILE A 51 -19.85 -69.33 48.47
C ILE A 51 -19.75 -67.86 48.05
N HIS A 52 -18.62 -67.42 47.49
CA HIS A 52 -18.41 -66.02 47.07
C HIS A 52 -18.74 -65.74 45.61
N GLN A 53 -19.21 -66.74 44.85
CA GLN A 53 -19.47 -66.63 43.43
C GLN A 53 -20.45 -65.48 43.09
N ASP A 54 -21.56 -65.35 43.82
CA ASP A 54 -22.56 -64.31 43.58
C ASP A 54 -22.00 -62.90 43.80
N LYS A 55 -21.15 -62.75 44.83
CA LYS A 55 -20.48 -61.48 45.12
C LYS A 55 -19.49 -61.11 44.01
N TRP A 56 -18.74 -62.09 43.47
CA TRP A 56 -17.85 -61.85 42.34
C TRP A 56 -18.59 -61.54 41.05
N ASN A 57 -19.68 -62.27 40.75
CA ASN A 57 -20.55 -61.98 39.62
C ASN A 57 -21.11 -60.55 39.69
N THR A 58 -21.56 -60.14 40.88
CA THR A 58 -22.03 -58.76 41.14
C THR A 58 -20.92 -57.73 40.90
N CYS A 59 -19.70 -57.97 41.40
CA CYS A 59 -18.56 -57.08 41.15
C CYS A 59 -18.22 -56.96 39.66
N THR A 60 -18.25 -58.06 38.90
CA THR A 60 -18.00 -58.01 37.45
C THR A 60 -19.06 -57.22 36.70
N GLU A 61 -20.34 -57.33 37.09
CA GLU A 61 -21.42 -56.56 36.48
C GLU A 61 -21.30 -55.05 36.78
N ILE A 62 -20.96 -54.68 38.02
CA ILE A 62 -20.73 -53.29 38.40
C ILE A 62 -19.59 -52.69 37.58
N LEU A 63 -18.46 -53.41 37.46
CA LEU A 63 -17.31 -52.94 36.69
C LEU A 63 -17.65 -52.80 35.20
N ALA A 64 -18.41 -53.75 34.64
CA ALA A 64 -18.85 -53.69 33.25
C ALA A 64 -19.81 -52.51 32.99
N ASN A 65 -20.73 -52.23 33.93
CA ASN A 65 -21.65 -51.11 33.83
C ASN A 65 -20.94 -49.75 33.95
N GLU A 66 -19.99 -49.61 34.86
CA GLU A 66 -19.20 -48.38 34.99
C GLU A 66 -18.34 -48.15 33.74
N THR A 67 -17.66 -49.20 33.25
CA THR A 67 -16.89 -49.14 31.99
C THR A 67 -17.79 -48.74 30.82
N ARG A 68 -19.01 -49.26 30.74
CA ARG A 68 -19.98 -48.89 29.70
C ARG A 68 -20.41 -47.42 29.82
N LYS A 69 -20.62 -46.93 31.03
CA LYS A 69 -20.98 -45.53 31.31
C LYS A 69 -19.85 -44.60 30.89
N ASP A 70 -18.61 -44.91 31.25
CA ASP A 70 -17.43 -44.15 30.83
C ASP A 70 -17.28 -44.14 29.30
N GLN A 71 -17.50 -45.27 28.64
CA GLN A 71 -17.47 -45.38 27.18
C GLN A 71 -18.55 -44.50 26.52
N ILE A 72 -19.77 -44.49 27.07
CA ILE A 72 -20.86 -43.63 26.58
C ILE A 72 -20.48 -42.16 26.76
N GLN A 73 -19.98 -41.78 27.94
CA GLN A 73 -19.58 -40.41 28.22
C GLN A 73 -18.46 -39.93 27.29
N LEU A 74 -17.47 -40.79 27.01
CA LEU A 74 -16.40 -40.48 26.07
C LEU A 74 -16.93 -40.27 24.65
N ASN A 75 -17.86 -41.11 24.20
CA ASN A 75 -18.46 -40.97 22.87
C ASN A 75 -19.22 -39.64 22.74
N VAL A 76 -19.99 -39.24 23.78
CA VAL A 76 -20.70 -37.95 23.80
C VAL A 76 -19.71 -36.77 23.73
N GLN A 77 -18.62 -36.84 24.48
CA GLN A 77 -17.58 -35.80 24.44
C GLN A 77 -16.89 -35.75 23.08
N LEU A 78 -16.65 -36.90 22.45
CA LEU A 78 -16.05 -36.98 21.11
C LEU A 78 -16.95 -36.34 20.05
N ASP A 79 -18.26 -36.57 20.12
CA ASP A 79 -19.22 -35.97 19.20
C ASP A 79 -19.31 -34.44 19.38
N ALA A 80 -19.32 -33.97 20.63
CA ALA A 80 -19.27 -32.55 20.95
C ALA A 80 -17.99 -31.89 20.40
N LEU A 81 -16.84 -32.51 20.64
CA LEU A 81 -15.54 -32.03 20.13
C LEU A 81 -15.49 -32.00 18.61
N LYS A 82 -16.05 -33.02 17.94
CA LYS A 82 -16.14 -33.08 16.48
C LYS A 82 -17.02 -31.96 15.92
N ALA A 83 -18.12 -31.64 16.59
CA ALA A 83 -18.97 -30.52 16.21
C ALA A 83 -18.24 -29.18 16.33
N ASP A 84 -17.54 -28.96 17.45
CA ASP A 84 -16.76 -27.74 17.67
C ASP A 84 -15.62 -27.59 16.66
N VAL A 85 -14.87 -28.66 16.37
CA VAL A 85 -13.83 -28.66 15.33
C VAL A 85 -14.42 -28.32 13.96
N SER A 86 -15.61 -28.83 13.64
CA SER A 86 -16.28 -28.54 12.36
C SER A 86 -16.69 -27.06 12.27
N ASN A 87 -17.20 -26.50 13.36
CA ASN A 87 -17.57 -25.09 13.45
C ASN A 87 -16.33 -24.17 13.34
N ILE A 88 -15.25 -24.52 14.04
CA ILE A 88 -13.98 -23.79 13.97
C ILE A 88 -13.44 -23.83 12.54
N LYS A 89 -13.45 -25.00 11.89
CA LYS A 89 -13.02 -25.15 10.50
C LYS A 89 -13.82 -24.28 9.55
N ALA A 90 -15.15 -24.26 9.68
CA ALA A 90 -16.02 -23.42 8.87
C ALA A 90 -15.73 -21.93 9.09
N SER A 91 -15.57 -21.51 10.35
CA SER A 91 -15.19 -20.13 10.67
C SER A 91 -13.81 -19.76 10.13
N GLN A 92 -12.86 -20.69 10.13
CA GLN A 92 -11.51 -20.47 9.61
C GLN A 92 -11.52 -20.30 8.10
N LEU A 93 -12.21 -21.18 7.36
CA LEU A 93 -12.37 -21.05 5.91
C LEU A 93 -12.99 -19.71 5.52
N SER A 94 -14.02 -19.27 6.24
CA SER A 94 -14.63 -17.96 6.01
C SER A 94 -13.66 -16.79 6.24
N LYS A 95 -12.76 -16.91 7.22
CA LYS A 95 -11.71 -15.91 7.47
C LYS A 95 -10.64 -15.94 6.39
N ASP A 96 -10.22 -17.11 5.96
CA ASP A 96 -9.23 -17.29 4.90
C ASP A 96 -9.75 -16.69 3.58
N GLU A 97 -11.01 -16.97 3.21
CA GLU A 97 -11.65 -16.33 2.04
C GLU A 97 -11.71 -14.80 2.15
N LYS A 98 -11.93 -14.27 3.36
CA LYS A 98 -11.93 -12.82 3.59
C LYS A 98 -10.52 -12.25 3.48
N LEU A 99 -9.51 -12.98 3.93
CA LEU A 99 -8.11 -12.60 3.80
C LEU A 99 -7.71 -12.55 2.32
N ASP A 100 -8.03 -13.59 1.56
CA ASP A 100 -7.78 -13.64 0.11
C ASP A 100 -8.42 -12.47 -0.63
N ARG A 101 -9.67 -12.11 -0.28
CA ARG A 101 -10.34 -10.93 -0.87
C ARG A 101 -9.60 -9.62 -0.53
N MET A 102 -9.17 -9.45 0.72
CA MET A 102 -8.42 -8.26 1.12
C MET A 102 -7.06 -8.19 0.43
N GLU A 103 -6.37 -9.32 0.27
CA GLU A 103 -5.09 -9.38 -0.44
C GLU A 103 -5.23 -9.02 -1.93
N GLN A 104 -6.28 -9.51 -2.59
CA GLN A 104 -6.61 -9.15 -3.98
C GLN A 104 -6.94 -7.66 -4.13
N GLU A 105 -7.75 -7.10 -3.23
CA GLU A 105 -8.07 -5.67 -3.24
C GLU A 105 -6.81 -4.81 -3.04
N GLN A 106 -5.93 -5.18 -2.10
CA GLN A 106 -4.67 -4.49 -1.88
C GLN A 106 -3.75 -4.54 -3.11
N PHE A 107 -3.67 -5.69 -3.78
CA PHE A 107 -2.89 -5.82 -5.01
C PHE A 107 -3.42 -4.90 -6.12
N ALA A 108 -4.74 -4.91 -6.35
CA ALA A 108 -5.37 -4.05 -7.36
C ALA A 108 -5.18 -2.56 -7.07
N ILE A 109 -5.28 -2.14 -5.80
CA ILE A 109 -5.03 -0.77 -5.38
C ILE A 109 -3.57 -0.38 -5.63
N HIS A 110 -2.62 -1.25 -5.29
CA HIS A 110 -1.20 -1.00 -5.49
C HIS A 110 -0.87 -0.80 -6.98
N GLU A 111 -1.38 -1.67 -7.85
CA GLU A 111 -1.20 -1.56 -9.31
C GLU A 111 -1.80 -0.25 -9.87
N SER A 112 -2.98 0.14 -9.39
CA SER A 112 -3.61 1.39 -9.77
C SER A 112 -2.79 2.60 -9.34
N LEU A 113 -2.28 2.61 -8.11
CA LEU A 113 -1.41 3.67 -7.57
C LEU A 113 -0.12 3.79 -8.38
N GLU A 114 0.52 2.68 -8.74
CA GLU A 114 1.72 2.69 -9.55
C GLU A 114 1.45 3.28 -10.94
N THR A 115 0.32 2.92 -11.55
CA THR A 115 -0.09 3.46 -12.85
C THR A 115 -0.33 4.97 -12.79
N ILE A 116 -1.04 5.45 -11.76
CA ILE A 116 -1.28 6.88 -11.54
C ILE A 116 0.05 7.61 -11.33
N ASN A 117 0.93 7.06 -10.49
CA ASN A 117 2.22 7.68 -10.20
C ASN A 117 3.09 7.81 -11.47
N ARG A 118 3.10 6.78 -12.31
CA ARG A 118 3.79 6.81 -13.61
C ARG A 118 3.22 7.89 -14.53
N TYR A 119 1.90 7.99 -14.64
CA TYR A 119 1.24 9.02 -15.45
C TYR A 119 1.58 10.43 -14.97
N LEU A 120 1.52 10.66 -13.65
CA LEU A 120 1.86 11.94 -13.04
C LEU A 120 3.32 12.31 -13.29
N THR A 121 4.25 11.36 -13.17
CA THR A 121 5.68 11.58 -13.43
C THR A 121 5.93 12.02 -14.86
N VAL A 122 5.37 11.30 -15.84
CA VAL A 122 5.52 11.63 -17.26
C VAL A 122 4.94 13.00 -17.59
N ASN A 123 3.78 13.33 -17.04
CA ASN A 123 3.16 14.64 -17.25
C ASN A 123 3.98 15.77 -16.61
N LEU A 124 4.50 15.55 -15.40
CA LEU A 124 5.35 16.51 -14.72
C LEU A 124 6.60 16.81 -15.57
N ASP A 125 7.26 15.78 -16.10
CA ASP A 125 8.44 15.98 -16.95
C ASP A 125 8.10 16.69 -18.26
N ARG A 126 6.95 16.36 -18.88
CA ARG A 126 6.46 17.09 -20.06
C ARG A 126 6.24 18.57 -19.75
N THR A 127 5.61 18.89 -18.63
CA THR A 127 5.36 20.30 -18.25
C THR A 127 6.66 21.05 -17.96
N LYS A 128 7.65 20.41 -17.32
CA LYS A 128 8.99 20.99 -17.13
C LYS A 128 9.67 21.31 -18.46
N LEU A 129 9.66 20.38 -19.40
CA LEU A 129 10.23 20.58 -20.74
C LEU A 129 9.52 21.71 -21.49
N GLN A 130 8.19 21.80 -21.41
CA GLN A 130 7.43 22.89 -22.01
C GLN A 130 7.79 24.25 -21.39
N LEU A 131 7.92 24.32 -20.06
CA LEU A 131 8.33 25.55 -19.37
C LEU A 131 9.74 25.99 -19.78
N GLU A 132 10.68 25.06 -19.91
CA GLU A 132 12.03 25.35 -20.36
C GLU A 132 12.07 25.83 -21.81
N ALA A 133 11.31 25.20 -22.71
CA ALA A 133 11.20 25.64 -24.10
C ALA A 133 10.59 27.05 -24.22
N ILE A 134 9.57 27.36 -23.43
CA ILE A 134 8.95 28.69 -23.38
C ILE A 134 9.96 29.71 -22.84
N LYS A 135 10.68 29.37 -21.77
CA LYS A 135 11.73 30.24 -21.19
C LYS A 135 12.80 30.57 -22.23
N ASN A 136 13.36 29.56 -22.88
CA ASN A 136 14.39 29.74 -23.91
C ASN A 136 13.89 30.59 -25.08
N THR A 137 12.63 30.40 -25.48
CA THR A 137 11.98 31.22 -26.51
C THR A 137 11.85 32.68 -26.05
N MET A 138 11.46 32.90 -24.80
CA MET A 138 11.33 34.23 -24.21
C MET A 138 12.69 34.94 -24.11
N ASP A 139 13.73 34.24 -23.68
CA ASP A 139 15.10 34.76 -23.58
C ASP A 139 15.65 35.13 -24.96
N TYR A 140 15.42 34.29 -25.97
CA TYR A 140 15.78 34.60 -27.36
C TYR A 140 15.06 35.86 -27.87
N LYS A 141 13.74 35.96 -27.62
CA LYS A 141 12.97 37.13 -28.04
C LYS A 141 13.37 38.39 -27.28
N LYS A 142 13.74 38.28 -26.01
CA LYS A 142 14.31 39.38 -25.22
C LYS A 142 15.62 39.85 -25.82
N ALA A 143 16.56 38.95 -26.11
CA ALA A 143 17.83 39.30 -26.74
C ALA A 143 17.63 39.95 -28.12
N GLN A 144 16.66 39.46 -28.91
CA GLN A 144 16.29 40.07 -30.18
C GLN A 144 15.73 41.49 -30.00
N MET A 145 14.87 41.72 -28.99
CA MET A 145 14.32 43.03 -28.68
C MET A 145 15.40 44.00 -28.19
N ASP A 146 16.29 43.56 -27.31
CA ASP A 146 17.41 44.35 -26.82
C ASP A 146 18.35 44.76 -27.98
N GLY A 147 18.55 43.87 -28.96
CA GLY A 147 19.25 44.17 -30.21
C GLY A 147 18.55 45.24 -31.06
N TYR A 148 17.24 45.17 -31.23
CA TYR A 148 16.47 46.19 -31.95
C TYR A 148 16.47 47.54 -31.22
N PHE A 149 16.33 47.53 -29.90
CA PHE A 149 16.34 48.75 -29.08
C PHE A 149 17.69 49.45 -29.13
N SER A 150 18.80 48.71 -29.08
CA SER A 150 20.14 49.30 -29.25
C SER A 150 20.35 49.90 -30.64
N ALA A 151 19.80 49.29 -31.70
CA ALA A 151 19.80 49.85 -33.05
C ALA A 151 18.97 51.14 -33.16
N ILE A 152 17.83 51.23 -32.46
CA ILE A 152 17.03 52.47 -32.42
C ILE A 152 17.73 53.57 -31.62
N ILE A 153 18.30 53.26 -30.46
CA ILE A 153 19.00 54.27 -29.63
C ILE A 153 20.21 54.84 -30.37
N GLY A 154 20.89 54.05 -31.20
CA GLY A 154 21.98 54.53 -32.06
C GLY A 154 21.54 55.56 -33.10
N ILE A 155 20.23 55.65 -33.39
CA ILE A 155 19.64 56.66 -34.25
C ILE A 155 19.06 57.75 -33.34
N GLN A 156 19.91 58.68 -32.90
CA GLN A 156 19.46 59.85 -32.15
C GLN A 156 18.75 60.83 -33.10
N CYS A 157 17.47 60.57 -33.41
CA CYS A 157 16.61 61.52 -34.12
C CYS A 157 16.17 62.63 -33.17
N VAL A 158 17.07 63.57 -32.85
CA VAL A 158 16.66 64.85 -32.25
C VAL A 158 16.07 65.70 -33.37
N GLN A 159 14.77 66.03 -33.24
CA GLN A 159 14.14 67.01 -34.13
C GLN A 159 14.97 68.31 -34.09
N PRO A 160 15.38 68.88 -35.23
CA PRO A 160 16.14 70.12 -35.26
C PRO A 160 15.43 71.22 -34.46
N GLY A 161 16.16 71.91 -33.58
CA GLY A 161 15.62 72.94 -32.68
C GLY A 161 15.21 72.44 -31.29
N PHE A 162 15.24 71.13 -31.02
CA PHE A 162 15.06 70.62 -29.66
C PHE A 162 16.39 70.53 -28.91
N GLU A 163 16.45 71.09 -27.71
CA GLU A 163 17.61 71.03 -26.81
C GLU A 163 17.40 70.00 -25.71
N LYS A 164 18.45 69.24 -25.37
CA LYS A 164 18.40 68.28 -24.26
C LYS A 164 18.62 69.02 -22.94
N ILE A 165 17.63 68.99 -22.06
CA ILE A 165 17.72 69.54 -20.71
C ILE A 165 17.43 68.40 -19.72
N GLY A 166 18.46 67.98 -18.98
CA GLY A 166 18.40 66.77 -18.16
C GLY A 166 18.18 65.51 -19.00
N ASP A 167 17.16 64.73 -18.65
CA ASP A 167 16.79 63.47 -19.34
C ASP A 167 15.76 63.66 -20.47
N ARG A 168 15.31 64.90 -20.73
CA ARG A 168 14.25 65.20 -21.71
C ARG A 168 14.71 66.23 -22.74
N TYR A 169 13.96 66.32 -23.83
CA TYR A 169 14.16 67.29 -24.91
C TYR A 169 13.07 68.36 -24.87
N PHE A 170 13.48 69.62 -25.01
CA PHE A 170 12.60 70.78 -24.98
C PHE A 170 12.79 71.60 -26.25
N TYR A 171 11.72 72.22 -26.70
CA TYR A 171 11.73 73.21 -27.77
C TYR A 171 11.31 74.54 -27.16
N ILE A 172 12.13 75.57 -27.36
CA ILE A 172 11.87 76.94 -26.92
C ILE A 172 11.58 77.75 -28.17
N GLU A 173 10.40 78.35 -28.24
CA GLU A 173 9.99 79.21 -29.35
C GLU A 173 10.54 80.62 -29.12
N GLU A 174 11.36 81.13 -30.04
CA GLU A 174 11.96 82.46 -29.93
C GLU A 174 11.38 83.48 -30.92
N ASP A 175 10.77 83.03 -32.02
CA ASP A 175 10.45 83.90 -33.16
C ASP A 175 8.98 84.31 -33.18
N VAL A 176 8.08 83.45 -32.70
CA VAL A 176 6.63 83.65 -32.84
C VAL A 176 5.91 83.58 -31.50
N GLU A 177 5.34 84.69 -31.09
CA GLU A 177 4.40 84.74 -29.97
C GLU A 177 3.07 84.07 -30.36
N LEU A 178 2.68 83.07 -29.60
CA LEU A 178 1.43 82.33 -29.80
C LEU A 178 0.61 82.38 -28.52
N ASN A 179 -0.72 82.41 -28.67
CA ASN A 179 -1.58 82.13 -27.52
C ASN A 179 -1.42 80.66 -27.11
N TRP A 180 -1.85 80.35 -25.88
CA TRP A 180 -1.68 79.02 -25.29
C TRP A 180 -2.25 77.88 -26.14
N LEU A 181 -3.39 78.09 -26.80
CA LEU A 181 -4.05 77.07 -27.64
C LEU A 181 -3.21 76.77 -28.89
N ASP A 182 -2.75 77.82 -29.57
CA ASP A 182 -1.92 77.70 -30.77
C ASP A 182 -0.54 77.13 -30.46
N ALA A 183 0.05 77.50 -29.32
CA ALA A 183 1.29 76.92 -28.81
C ALA A 183 1.12 75.42 -28.54
N GLN A 184 0.04 75.01 -27.86
CA GLN A 184 -0.26 73.60 -27.63
C GLN A 184 -0.44 72.83 -28.95
N ALA A 185 -1.17 73.39 -29.91
CA ALA A 185 -1.35 72.79 -31.22
C ALA A 185 -0.03 72.67 -31.99
N LYS A 186 0.86 73.67 -31.90
CA LYS A 186 2.21 73.63 -32.48
C LYS A 186 3.06 72.53 -31.85
N CYS A 187 3.12 72.44 -30.52
CA CYS A 187 3.86 71.37 -29.84
C CYS A 187 3.37 69.97 -30.25
N ARG A 188 2.06 69.77 -30.37
CA ARG A 188 1.48 68.49 -30.83
C ARG A 188 1.86 68.16 -32.28
N ARG A 189 1.87 69.15 -33.18
CA ARG A 189 2.31 68.97 -34.57
C ARG A 189 3.78 68.56 -34.67
N MET A 190 4.62 68.98 -33.73
CA MET A 190 6.04 68.59 -33.63
C MET A 190 6.26 67.25 -32.89
N GLY A 191 5.20 66.49 -32.61
CA GLY A 191 5.30 65.21 -31.89
C GLY A 191 5.51 65.34 -30.38
N GLY A 192 5.32 66.54 -29.82
CA GLY A 192 5.45 66.84 -28.39
C GLY A 192 4.16 67.33 -27.75
N HIS A 193 4.31 68.03 -26.63
CA HIS A 193 3.26 68.73 -25.90
C HIS A 193 3.88 69.95 -25.20
N LEU A 194 3.05 70.89 -24.73
CA LEU A 194 3.54 72.01 -23.92
C LEU A 194 4.35 71.46 -22.74
N ALA A 195 5.49 72.09 -22.45
CA ALA A 195 6.42 71.62 -21.45
C ALA A 195 5.72 71.50 -20.08
N SER A 196 5.79 70.30 -19.51
CA SER A 196 5.42 70.06 -18.11
C SER A 196 6.68 69.94 -17.30
N ILE A 197 6.99 70.95 -16.49
CA ILE A 197 8.24 71.01 -15.72
C ILE A 197 8.07 70.16 -14.46
N LYS A 198 8.91 69.11 -14.31
CA LYS A 198 8.73 68.08 -13.27
C LYS A 198 9.61 68.28 -12.05
N THR A 199 10.75 68.94 -12.20
CA THR A 199 11.74 69.09 -11.13
C THR A 199 12.25 70.53 -11.09
N LYS A 200 12.72 70.96 -9.92
CA LYS A 200 13.34 72.28 -9.78
C LYS A 200 14.59 72.43 -10.65
N GLN A 201 15.40 71.39 -10.75
CA GLN A 201 16.60 71.40 -11.60
C GLN A 201 16.25 71.64 -13.06
N GLU A 202 15.19 71.01 -13.56
CA GLU A 202 14.71 71.22 -14.92
C GLU A 202 14.18 72.64 -15.12
N PHE A 203 13.43 73.17 -14.16
CA PHE A 203 12.96 74.56 -14.19
C PHE A 203 14.13 75.53 -14.27
N ASP A 204 15.09 75.42 -13.36
CA ASP A 204 16.23 76.33 -13.27
C ASP A 204 17.06 76.27 -14.59
N ALA A 205 17.28 75.08 -15.14
CA ALA A 205 17.99 74.90 -16.41
C ALA A 205 17.22 75.42 -17.63
N ILE A 206 15.88 75.39 -17.63
CA ILE A 206 15.06 76.01 -18.67
C ILE A 206 15.16 77.53 -18.57
N VAL A 207 15.05 78.10 -17.36
CA VAL A 207 15.11 79.55 -17.14
C VAL A 207 16.44 80.13 -17.63
N GLU A 208 17.56 79.45 -17.42
CA GLU A 208 18.87 79.85 -17.97
C GLU A 208 18.92 79.96 -19.51
N LYS A 209 17.94 79.37 -20.21
CA LYS A 209 17.83 79.36 -21.67
C LYS A 209 16.81 80.35 -22.21
N LEU A 210 16.03 81.00 -21.35
CA LEU A 210 15.02 81.96 -21.76
C LEU A 210 15.62 83.36 -21.93
N ASP A 211 15.05 84.13 -22.85
CA ASP A 211 15.38 85.53 -23.02
C ASP A 211 14.60 86.38 -22.01
N ASP A 212 15.32 87.08 -21.11
CA ASP A 212 14.73 87.96 -20.09
C ASP A 212 13.86 89.09 -20.67
N SER A 213 14.00 89.40 -21.97
CA SER A 213 13.22 90.41 -22.66
C SER A 213 11.87 89.93 -23.22
N LYS A 214 11.59 88.62 -23.16
CA LYS A 214 10.39 87.99 -23.74
C LYS A 214 9.48 87.38 -22.66
N SER A 215 8.19 87.30 -22.96
CA SER A 215 7.20 86.59 -22.15
C SER A 215 6.94 85.21 -22.75
N TYR A 216 7.08 84.16 -21.94
CA TYR A 216 6.91 82.75 -22.34
C TYR A 216 5.71 82.09 -21.63
#